data_AF-A0A9W8EHW6-F1
#
_entry.id   AF-A0A9W8EHW6-F1
#
_cell.length_a   1.000
_cell.length_b   1.000
_cell.length_c   1.000
_cell.angle_alpha   90.00
_cell.angle_beta   90.00
_cell.angle_gamma   90.00
#
_symmetry.space_group_name_H-M   'P 1'
#
loop_
_entity.id
_entity.type
_entity.pdbx_description
1 polymer ?
#
loop_
_entity_poly.entity_id
_entity_poly.type
_entity_poly.pdbx_seq_one_letter_code
_entity_poly.pdbx_strand_id
1 'polypeptide(L)'
;MFCDLRASELFSIIIDYPESSLAISDLNACVAKLGNLQQTAHSLRNAIKQRLLHPGATTSDILTQYISAIRCLRLLDPSNTILEIVARPIRAYLRSRDDTVSCIVQDMVSEESELFEDLASGHGVIMDNGPDGVIYDEEYSDRNWEPLPVEAKNVYLTAQRRDADVLSLLVSIYDTKDVFVQEFERHLAQQLLACSDYNAEREIKQVEMMKLRFGDQALEKCEVMLKDMA
;
A
#
# COMPACT_ATOMS: atom_id res chain seq x y z
N MET A 1 29.19 -9.97 6.21
CA MET A 1 29.13 -11.38 5.74
C MET A 1 27.86 -12.10 6.19
N PHE A 2 27.59 -12.31 7.50
CA PHE A 2 26.32 -12.97 7.92
C PHE A 2 25.08 -12.10 7.65
N CYS A 3 25.13 -10.79 7.92
CA CYS A 3 24.01 -9.88 7.68
C CYS A 3 23.68 -9.70 6.18
N ASP A 4 24.71 -9.71 5.32
CA ASP A 4 24.52 -9.61 3.87
C ASP A 4 23.84 -10.85 3.31
N LEU A 5 24.23 -12.03 3.81
CA LEU A 5 23.61 -13.31 3.45
C LEU A 5 22.14 -13.36 3.90
N ARG A 6 21.84 -12.92 5.13
CA ARG A 6 20.47 -12.83 5.65
C ARG A 6 19.61 -11.80 4.92
N ALA A 7 20.17 -10.68 4.50
CA ALA A 7 19.45 -9.69 3.71
C ALA A 7 19.17 -10.18 2.28
N SER A 8 20.10 -10.93 1.68
CA SER A 8 19.87 -11.56 0.38
C SER A 8 18.81 -12.66 0.45
N GLU A 9 18.81 -13.47 1.50
CA GLU A 9 17.77 -14.46 1.78
C GLU A 9 16.41 -13.78 1.99
N LEU A 10 16.36 -12.73 2.82
CA LEU A 10 15.13 -12.00 3.09
C LEU A 10 14.55 -11.35 1.82
N PHE A 11 15.40 -10.77 0.96
CA PHE A 11 14.92 -10.23 -0.32
C PHE A 11 14.31 -11.33 -1.20
N SER A 12 14.97 -12.49 -1.34
CA SER A 12 14.42 -13.62 -2.10
C SER A 12 13.12 -14.15 -1.49
N ILE A 13 13.06 -14.27 -0.16
CA ILE A 13 11.84 -14.69 0.55
C ILE A 13 10.68 -13.74 0.26
N ILE A 14 10.91 -12.42 0.21
CA ILE A 14 9.85 -11.46 -0.12
C ILE A 14 9.39 -11.61 -1.58
N ILE A 15 10.30 -11.92 -2.52
CA ILE A 15 9.93 -12.18 -3.93
C ILE A 15 9.01 -13.41 -4.02
N ASP A 16 9.30 -14.46 -3.27
CA ASP A 16 8.58 -15.74 -3.32
C ASP A 16 7.29 -15.74 -2.47
N TYR A 17 6.86 -14.59 -1.93
CA TYR A 17 5.60 -14.47 -1.19
C TYR A 17 4.42 -14.50 -2.17
N PRO A 18 3.31 -15.22 -1.88
CA PRO A 18 2.90 -15.79 -0.59
C PRO A 18 3.42 -17.21 -0.25
N GLU A 19 4.04 -17.92 -1.20
CA GLU A 19 4.51 -19.30 -1.00
C GLU A 19 5.56 -19.40 0.12
N SER A 20 6.34 -18.33 0.32
CA SER A 20 7.38 -18.22 1.34
C SER A 20 6.90 -17.90 2.77
N SER A 21 5.58 -17.85 3.02
CA SER A 21 5.00 -17.44 4.32
C SER A 21 5.52 -18.22 5.54
N LEU A 22 5.79 -19.52 5.39
CA LEU A 22 6.36 -20.35 6.46
C LEU A 22 7.80 -19.93 6.80
N ALA A 23 8.62 -19.63 5.79
CA ALA A 23 9.99 -19.18 5.98
C ALA A 23 10.06 -17.83 6.73
N ILE A 24 9.07 -16.96 6.52
CA ILE A 24 8.95 -15.67 7.24
C ILE A 24 8.66 -15.91 8.72
N SER A 25 7.77 -16.87 9.02
CA SER A 25 7.42 -17.23 10.41
C SER A 25 8.62 -17.79 11.17
N ASP A 26 9.40 -18.67 10.53
CA ASP A 26 10.64 -19.21 11.09
C ASP A 26 11.70 -18.12 11.33
N LEU A 27 11.80 -17.16 10.41
CA LEU A 27 12.69 -16.01 10.55
C LEU A 27 12.27 -15.10 11.72
N ASN A 28 10.97 -14.88 11.95
CA ASN A 28 10.50 -14.07 13.08
C ASN A 28 10.99 -14.65 14.43
N ALA A 29 10.83 -15.97 14.62
CA ALA A 29 11.31 -16.66 15.83
C ALA A 29 12.83 -16.52 16.06
N CYS A 30 13.59 -16.40 14.97
CA CYS A 30 15.03 -16.16 15.02
C CYS A 30 15.35 -14.69 15.32
N VAL A 31 14.72 -13.76 14.61
CA VAL A 31 14.95 -12.31 14.74
C VAL A 31 14.63 -11.81 16.15
N ALA A 32 13.55 -12.31 16.77
CA ALA A 32 13.21 -12.01 18.17
C ALA A 32 14.33 -12.34 19.16
N LYS A 33 15.18 -13.33 18.86
CA LYS A 33 16.31 -13.76 19.71
C LYS A 33 17.61 -13.00 19.43
N LEU A 34 17.75 -12.40 18.25
CA LEU A 34 19.02 -11.87 17.72
C LEU A 34 19.17 -10.35 17.84
N GLY A 35 18.09 -9.59 18.10
CA GLY A 35 18.16 -8.18 18.49
C GLY A 35 18.74 -7.20 17.45
N ASN A 36 18.90 -7.60 16.18
CA ASN A 36 19.63 -6.83 15.16
C ASN A 36 18.76 -6.33 13.99
N LEU A 37 17.53 -5.90 14.29
CA LEU A 37 16.55 -5.43 13.29
C LEU A 37 17.07 -4.28 12.41
N GLN A 38 17.83 -3.35 13.00
CA GLN A 38 18.35 -2.18 12.29
C GLN A 38 19.35 -2.55 11.19
N GLN A 39 20.32 -3.44 11.45
CA GLN A 39 21.29 -3.82 10.42
C GLN A 39 20.64 -4.63 9.30
N THR A 40 19.67 -5.49 9.64
CA THR A 40 18.86 -6.22 8.65
C THR A 40 18.09 -5.26 7.75
N ALA A 41 17.43 -4.24 8.33
CA ALA A 41 16.71 -3.22 7.57
C ALA A 41 17.61 -2.44 6.61
N HIS A 42 18.80 -2.03 7.06
CA HIS A 42 19.76 -1.32 6.22
C HIS A 42 20.30 -2.18 5.08
N SER A 43 20.56 -3.45 5.36
CA SER A 43 21.06 -4.40 4.37
C SER A 43 19.98 -4.73 3.32
N LEU A 44 18.74 -4.98 3.75
CA LEU A 44 17.60 -5.20 2.85
C LEU A 44 17.31 -3.95 1.99
N ARG A 45 17.35 -2.76 2.58
CA ARG A 45 17.22 -1.49 1.86
C ARG A 45 18.26 -1.35 0.75
N ASN A 46 19.50 -1.74 1.01
CA ASN A 46 20.56 -1.70 0.00
C ASN A 46 20.31 -2.73 -1.12
N ALA A 47 19.87 -3.95 -0.77
CA ALA A 47 19.50 -4.97 -1.74
C ALA A 47 18.37 -4.49 -2.67
N ILE A 48 17.32 -3.88 -2.12
CA ILE A 48 16.19 -3.33 -2.88
C ILE A 48 16.65 -2.22 -3.83
N LYS A 49 17.49 -1.30 -3.36
CA LYS A 49 18.06 -0.25 -4.22
C LYS A 49 18.85 -0.81 -5.41
N GLN A 50 19.59 -1.90 -5.20
CA GLN A 50 20.44 -2.49 -6.23
C GLN A 50 19.67 -3.41 -7.20
N ARG A 51 18.66 -4.14 -6.70
CA ARG A 51 18.01 -5.24 -7.43
C ARG A 51 16.60 -4.94 -7.93
N LEU A 52 15.94 -3.90 -7.41
CA LEU A 52 14.55 -3.57 -7.75
C LEU A 52 14.42 -2.13 -8.27
N LEU A 53 15.08 -1.17 -7.60
CA LEU A 53 14.90 0.26 -7.91
C LEU A 53 15.84 0.74 -9.01
N HIS A 54 15.69 0.15 -10.19
CA HIS A 54 16.46 0.49 -11.39
C HIS A 54 15.56 0.62 -12.63
N PRO A 55 16.01 1.32 -13.69
CA PRO A 55 15.17 1.57 -14.87
C PRO A 55 14.68 0.32 -15.62
N GLY A 56 15.36 -0.82 -15.45
CA GLY A 56 14.97 -2.08 -16.09
C GLY A 56 13.79 -2.81 -15.43
N ALA A 57 13.33 -2.39 -14.25
CA ALA A 57 12.18 -2.98 -13.59
C ALA A 57 10.90 -2.25 -13.99
N THR A 58 9.81 -2.97 -14.28
CA THR A 58 8.52 -2.34 -14.60
C THR A 58 7.87 -1.76 -13.36
N THR A 59 6.96 -0.80 -13.53
CA THR A 59 6.23 -0.20 -12.39
C THR A 59 5.40 -1.22 -11.66
N SER A 60 4.72 -2.10 -12.42
CA SER A 60 3.96 -3.24 -11.88
C SER A 60 4.85 -4.15 -11.05
N ASP A 61 6.02 -4.57 -11.53
CA ASP A 61 6.92 -5.44 -10.74
C ASP A 61 7.34 -4.79 -9.42
N ILE A 62 7.64 -3.48 -9.44
CA ILE A 62 8.01 -2.74 -8.22
C ILE A 62 6.83 -2.66 -7.25
N LEU A 63 5.60 -2.43 -7.75
CA LEU A 63 4.39 -2.40 -6.93
C LEU A 63 4.08 -3.77 -6.33
N THR A 64 4.08 -4.84 -7.13
CA THR A 64 3.90 -6.21 -6.64
C THR A 64 4.92 -6.53 -5.56
N GLN A 65 6.21 -6.26 -5.80
CA GLN A 65 7.25 -6.50 -4.82
C GLN A 65 7.09 -5.64 -3.56
N TYR A 66 6.55 -4.42 -3.69
CA TYR A 66 6.29 -3.55 -2.55
C TYR A 66 5.12 -4.06 -1.70
N ILE A 67 4.05 -4.55 -2.33
CA ILE A 67 2.91 -5.19 -1.67
C ILE A 67 3.36 -6.42 -0.89
N SER A 68 4.12 -7.31 -1.54
CA SER A 68 4.74 -8.47 -0.90
C SER A 68 5.63 -8.03 0.27
N ALA A 69 6.46 -6.99 0.09
CA ALA A 69 7.30 -6.46 1.17
C ALA A 69 6.49 -5.96 2.36
N ILE A 70 5.38 -5.24 2.14
CA ILE A 70 4.49 -4.79 3.22
C ILE A 70 3.95 -5.99 4.00
N ARG A 71 3.40 -6.98 3.29
CA ARG A 71 2.78 -8.17 3.90
C ARG A 71 3.82 -9.01 4.66
N CYS A 72 4.97 -9.30 4.05
CA CYS A 72 6.05 -10.06 4.68
C CYS A 72 6.63 -9.36 5.92
N LEU A 73 6.94 -8.06 5.81
CA LEU A 73 7.64 -7.36 6.88
C LEU A 73 6.73 -7.10 8.09
N ARG A 74 5.41 -7.01 7.90
CA ARG A 74 4.43 -6.96 9.00
C ARG A 74 4.40 -8.25 9.81
N LEU A 75 4.53 -9.40 9.14
CA LEU A 75 4.62 -10.70 9.81
C LEU A 75 5.95 -10.88 10.53
N LEU A 76 7.03 -10.30 9.99
CA LEU A 76 8.37 -10.41 10.54
C LEU A 76 8.63 -9.46 11.73
N ASP A 77 8.16 -8.22 11.64
CA ASP A 77 8.41 -7.14 12.60
C ASP A 77 7.11 -6.40 12.96
N PRO A 78 6.44 -6.78 14.06
CA PRO A 78 5.22 -6.11 14.52
C PRO A 78 5.40 -4.61 14.84
N SER A 79 6.64 -4.14 15.02
CA SER A 79 6.93 -2.72 15.25
C SER A 79 6.93 -1.87 13.97
N ASN A 80 6.89 -2.49 12.78
CA ASN A 80 7.00 -1.86 11.46
C ASN A 80 8.28 -1.04 11.23
N THR A 81 9.30 -1.22 12.07
CA THR A 81 10.57 -0.48 11.97
C THR A 81 11.30 -0.82 10.67
N ILE A 82 11.37 -2.11 10.32
CA ILE A 82 12.02 -2.55 9.07
C ILE A 82 11.26 -1.99 7.86
N LEU A 83 9.93 -2.10 7.87
CA LEU A 83 9.07 -1.63 6.79
C LEU A 83 9.25 -0.14 6.53
N GLU A 84 9.28 0.69 7.57
CA GLU A 84 9.49 2.14 7.44
C GLU A 84 10.85 2.50 6.82
N ILE A 85 11.92 1.79 7.16
CA ILE A 85 13.26 2.04 6.60
C ILE A 85 13.32 1.65 5.12
N VAL A 86 12.69 0.53 4.77
CA VAL A 86 12.74 -0.07 3.43
C VAL A 86 11.75 0.60 2.46
N ALA A 87 10.57 1.00 2.94
CA ALA A 87 9.54 1.62 2.13
C ALA A 87 9.97 2.99 1.59
N ARG A 88 10.73 3.78 2.36
CA ARG A 88 11.15 5.14 1.98
C ARG A 88 11.75 5.24 0.56
N PRO A 89 12.82 4.49 0.21
CA PRO A 89 13.37 4.56 -1.15
C PRO A 89 12.42 4.01 -2.22
N ILE A 90 11.57 3.03 -1.91
CA ILE A 90 10.58 2.49 -2.86
C ILE A 90 9.55 3.56 -3.20
N ARG A 91 8.95 4.21 -2.18
CA ARG A 91 7.98 5.30 -2.36
C ARG A 91 8.57 6.47 -3.13
N ALA A 92 9.81 6.87 -2.80
CA ALA A 92 10.49 7.94 -3.51
C ALA A 92 10.71 7.61 -5.00
N TYR A 93 11.04 6.36 -5.31
CA TYR A 93 11.22 5.89 -6.68
C TYR A 93 9.89 5.81 -7.44
N LEU A 94 8.86 5.22 -6.84
CA LEU A 94 7.51 5.15 -7.42
C LEU A 94 6.93 6.55 -7.69
N ARG A 95 7.11 7.51 -6.77
CA ARG A 95 6.68 8.91 -6.98
C ARG A 95 7.40 9.59 -8.15
N SER A 96 8.60 9.13 -8.52
CA SER A 96 9.32 9.68 -9.67
C SER A 96 8.86 9.13 -11.03
N ARG A 97 8.07 8.05 -11.03
CA ARG A 97 7.50 7.44 -12.23
C ARG A 97 6.10 7.98 -12.46
N ASP A 98 5.84 8.41 -13.68
CA ASP A 98 4.59 9.03 -14.13
C ASP A 98 3.44 8.03 -14.25
N ASP A 99 3.74 6.77 -14.54
CA ASP A 99 2.77 5.68 -14.73
C ASP A 99 2.32 4.99 -13.44
N THR A 100 2.92 5.33 -12.29
CA THR A 100 2.64 4.67 -11.00
C THR A 100 1.16 4.71 -10.60
N VAL A 101 0.50 5.86 -10.73
CA VAL A 101 -0.91 5.98 -10.36
C VAL A 101 -1.78 5.12 -11.26
N SER A 102 -1.52 5.13 -12.58
CA SER A 102 -2.22 4.30 -13.56
C SER A 102 -2.08 2.82 -13.23
N CYS A 103 -0.88 2.36 -12.88
CA CYS A 103 -0.66 0.97 -12.47
C CYS A 103 -1.42 0.62 -11.19
N ILE A 104 -1.41 1.49 -10.16
CA ILE A 104 -2.14 1.23 -8.92
C ILE A 104 -3.65 1.15 -9.19
N VAL A 105 -4.21 2.08 -9.96
CA VAL A 105 -5.63 2.05 -10.32
C VAL A 105 -5.98 0.80 -11.11
N GLN A 106 -5.13 0.41 -12.07
CA GLN A 106 -5.30 -0.83 -12.83
C GLN A 106 -5.34 -2.06 -11.91
N ASP A 107 -4.46 -2.11 -10.91
CA ASP A 107 -4.43 -3.19 -9.92
C ASP A 107 -5.66 -3.15 -8.99
N MET A 108 -6.22 -1.98 -8.70
CA MET A 108 -7.44 -1.87 -7.88
C MET A 108 -8.70 -2.35 -8.61
N VAL A 109 -8.77 -2.15 -9.93
CA VAL A 109 -9.94 -2.53 -10.74
C VAL A 109 -9.86 -3.95 -11.32
N SER A 110 -8.73 -4.63 -11.13
CA SER A 110 -8.50 -6.01 -11.56
C SER A 110 -8.90 -6.99 -10.46
N GLU A 111 -9.83 -7.89 -10.73
CA GLU A 111 -10.28 -8.91 -9.75
C GLU A 111 -9.21 -9.95 -9.43
N GLU A 112 -8.20 -10.09 -10.30
CA GLU A 112 -7.07 -11.02 -10.10
C GLU A 112 -5.97 -10.42 -9.21
N SER A 113 -6.07 -9.13 -8.88
CA SER A 113 -5.06 -8.43 -8.10
C SER A 113 -5.16 -8.72 -6.62
N GLU A 114 -4.01 -8.89 -5.98
CA GLU A 114 -3.90 -8.99 -4.53
C GLU A 114 -4.44 -7.75 -3.80
N LEU A 115 -4.46 -6.58 -4.45
CA LEU A 115 -5.02 -5.35 -3.89
C LEU A 115 -6.54 -5.32 -3.92
N PHE A 116 -7.20 -6.21 -4.65
CA PHE A 116 -8.65 -6.26 -4.74
C PHE A 116 -9.28 -6.64 -3.38
N GLU A 117 -8.66 -7.57 -2.65
CA GLU A 117 -9.09 -7.93 -1.29
C GLU A 117 -8.90 -6.77 -0.31
N ASP A 118 -7.79 -6.04 -0.44
CA ASP A 118 -7.54 -4.84 0.34
C ASP A 118 -8.64 -3.81 0.02
N LEU A 119 -8.99 -3.57 -1.25
CA LEU A 119 -10.09 -2.69 -1.67
C LEU A 119 -11.47 -3.12 -1.11
N ALA A 120 -11.70 -4.43 -0.94
CA ALA A 120 -12.95 -5.00 -0.43
C ALA A 120 -13.15 -4.80 1.08
N SER A 121 -12.09 -4.60 1.87
CA SER A 121 -12.21 -4.61 3.35
C SER A 121 -12.93 -3.38 3.97
N GLY A 122 -13.46 -2.46 3.17
CA GLY A 122 -14.23 -1.27 3.58
C GLY A 122 -13.54 -0.22 4.45
N HIS A 123 -12.24 -0.33 4.73
CA HIS A 123 -11.53 0.64 5.57
C HIS A 123 -11.17 1.86 4.72
N GLY A 124 -11.82 3.02 4.95
CA GLY A 124 -11.54 4.25 4.19
C GLY A 124 -10.04 4.57 4.12
N VAL A 125 -9.60 5.19 3.02
CA VAL A 125 -8.16 5.49 2.83
C VAL A 125 -7.64 6.41 3.94
N ILE A 126 -6.63 5.94 4.68
CA ILE A 126 -5.94 6.75 5.67
C ILE A 126 -4.86 7.58 4.96
N MET A 127 -5.10 8.88 4.83
CA MET A 127 -4.08 9.82 4.35
C MET A 127 -3.41 10.50 5.55
N ASP A 128 -2.09 10.61 5.51
CA ASP A 128 -1.30 11.43 6.44
C ASP A 128 -1.49 12.91 6.07
N ASN A 129 -2.69 13.43 6.34
CA ASN A 129 -2.90 14.87 6.41
C ASN A 129 -2.18 15.29 7.69
N GLY A 130 -0.93 15.74 7.59
CA GLY A 130 -0.15 16.10 8.77
C GLY A 130 -0.87 17.10 9.68
N PRO A 131 -0.23 17.53 10.77
CA PRO A 131 -0.41 16.97 12.12
C PRO A 131 -1.85 16.93 12.70
N ASP A 132 -2.90 17.27 11.95
CA ASP A 132 -4.31 17.29 12.41
C ASP A 132 -5.20 16.18 11.81
N GLY A 133 -4.67 15.30 10.96
CA GLY A 133 -5.42 14.25 10.27
C GLY A 133 -5.68 12.97 11.07
N VAL A 134 -5.98 13.08 12.37
CA VAL A 134 -6.47 11.93 13.15
C VAL A 134 -7.98 11.89 12.99
N ILE A 135 -8.49 11.00 12.13
CA ILE A 135 -9.88 10.53 12.30
C ILE A 135 -9.83 9.67 13.56
N TYR A 136 -10.22 10.26 14.68
CA TYR A 136 -10.56 9.49 15.86
C TYR A 136 -11.80 8.68 15.51
N ASP A 137 -11.68 7.35 15.54
CA ASP A 137 -12.85 6.52 15.74
C ASP A 137 -13.42 6.90 17.11
N GLU A 138 -14.54 7.62 17.13
CA GLU A 138 -15.12 8.23 18.34
C GLU A 138 -15.60 7.17 19.36
N GLU A 139 -15.58 5.88 19.02
CA GLU A 139 -16.08 4.79 19.88
C GLU A 139 -15.06 4.21 20.88
N TYR A 140 -13.77 4.53 20.79
CA TYR A 140 -12.76 4.11 21.79
C TYR A 140 -12.26 5.28 22.65
N SER A 141 -13.12 5.76 23.55
CA SER A 141 -12.70 6.64 24.64
C SER A 141 -11.89 5.84 25.68
N ASP A 142 -10.60 5.68 25.42
CA ASP A 142 -9.66 5.18 26.43
C ASP A 142 -9.46 6.27 27.49
N ARG A 143 -10.03 6.05 28.68
CA ARG A 143 -10.05 7.01 29.80
C ARG A 143 -8.68 7.26 30.44
N ASN A 144 -7.62 6.61 29.95
CA ASN A 144 -6.25 6.76 30.43
C ASN A 144 -5.32 7.44 29.39
N TRP A 145 -5.89 8.20 28.46
CA TRP A 145 -5.12 8.96 27.47
C TRP A 145 -4.27 10.06 28.13
N GLU A 146 -2.95 10.00 27.92
CA GLU A 146 -2.02 11.10 28.21
C GLU A 146 -1.34 11.54 26.91
N PRO A 147 -1.13 12.85 26.69
CA PRO A 147 -0.44 13.34 25.50
C PRO A 147 1.01 12.86 25.52
N LEU A 148 1.45 12.23 24.43
CA LEU A 148 2.82 11.74 24.33
C LEU A 148 3.82 12.93 24.24
N PRO A 149 5.07 12.73 24.68
CA PRO A 149 6.13 13.74 24.58
C PRO A 149 6.35 14.23 23.14
N VAL A 150 6.79 15.48 22.98
CA VAL A 150 7.00 16.13 21.66
C VAL A 150 7.98 15.35 20.76
N GLU A 151 8.90 14.57 21.33
CA GLU A 151 9.83 13.71 20.58
C GLU A 151 9.15 12.48 19.93
N ALA A 152 7.95 12.11 20.36
CA ALA A 152 7.20 10.95 19.87
C ALA A 152 6.49 11.19 18.53
N LYS A 153 6.63 12.37 17.90
CA LYS A 153 5.99 12.66 16.59
C LYS A 153 6.35 11.63 15.51
N ASN A 154 7.59 11.13 15.52
CA ASN A 154 8.00 10.04 14.63
C ASN A 154 7.32 8.70 15.00
N VAL A 155 7.02 8.48 16.28
CA VAL A 155 6.29 7.29 16.76
C VAL A 155 4.83 7.33 16.31
N TYR A 156 4.18 8.50 16.32
CA TYR A 156 2.80 8.65 15.82
C TYR A 156 2.64 8.29 14.34
N LEU A 157 3.53 8.75 13.47
CA LEU A 157 3.53 8.36 12.05
C LEU A 157 3.73 6.84 11.88
N THR A 158 4.55 6.25 12.76
CA THR A 158 4.82 4.79 12.75
C THR A 158 3.63 4.00 13.28
N ALA A 159 2.90 4.53 14.26
CA ALA A 159 1.69 3.93 14.83
C ALA A 159 0.48 4.06 13.90
N GLN A 160 0.23 5.22 13.30
CA GLN A 160 -0.83 5.38 12.29
C GLN A 160 -0.61 4.48 11.08
N ARG A 161 0.65 4.31 10.64
CA ARG A 161 1.00 3.39 9.54
C ARG A 161 1.01 1.92 9.94
N ARG A 162 0.97 1.61 11.24
CA ARG A 162 0.88 0.24 11.72
C ARG A 162 -0.51 -0.35 11.45
N ASP A 163 -1.55 0.47 11.57
CA ASP A 163 -2.94 0.03 11.38
C ASP A 163 -3.46 0.33 9.95
N ALA A 164 -2.73 1.13 9.16
CA ALA A 164 -3.03 1.33 7.74
C ALA A 164 -2.99 0.00 6.97
N ASP A 165 -3.93 -0.23 6.05
CA ASP A 165 -3.87 -1.36 5.12
C ASP A 165 -2.85 -1.11 4.00
N VAL A 166 -2.61 -2.12 3.15
CA VAL A 166 -1.66 -2.00 2.02
C VAL A 166 -2.07 -0.86 1.10
N LEU A 167 -3.37 -0.73 0.81
CA LEU A 167 -3.89 0.31 -0.07
C LEU A 167 -3.65 1.71 0.49
N SER A 168 -3.90 1.94 1.78
CA SER A 168 -3.60 3.23 2.41
C SER A 168 -2.11 3.54 2.35
N LEU A 169 -1.23 2.55 2.51
CA LEU A 169 0.21 2.75 2.34
C LEU A 169 0.60 3.10 0.89
N LEU A 170 -0.08 2.57 -0.12
CA LEU A 170 0.12 2.93 -1.53
C LEU A 170 -0.42 4.33 -1.84
N VAL A 171 -1.63 4.66 -1.37
CA VAL A 171 -2.22 5.98 -1.58
C VAL A 171 -1.42 7.07 -0.86
N SER A 172 -0.85 6.77 0.32
CA SER A 172 0.04 7.68 1.07
C SER A 172 1.36 8.03 0.36
N ILE A 173 1.66 7.39 -0.79
CA ILE A 173 2.76 7.82 -1.67
C ILE A 173 2.45 9.19 -2.27
N TYR A 174 1.18 9.60 -2.34
CA TYR A 174 0.77 10.89 -2.87
C TYR A 174 0.08 11.72 -1.79
N ASP A 175 0.09 13.04 -2.00
CA ASP A 175 -0.42 14.00 -1.02
C ASP A 175 -1.95 14.08 -1.05
N THR A 176 -2.60 13.70 -2.16
CA THR A 176 -4.06 13.70 -2.29
C THR A 176 -4.58 12.43 -2.93
N LYS A 177 -5.74 11.95 -2.45
CA LYS A 177 -6.46 10.82 -3.05
C LYS A 177 -7.08 11.16 -4.41
N ASP A 178 -7.26 12.46 -4.68
CA ASP A 178 -7.89 12.96 -5.91
C ASP A 178 -7.14 12.53 -7.18
N VAL A 179 -5.83 12.33 -7.09
CA VAL A 179 -5.03 11.85 -8.23
C VAL A 179 -5.48 10.46 -8.67
N PHE A 180 -5.80 9.58 -7.71
CA PHE A 180 -6.32 8.23 -7.99
C PHE A 180 -7.75 8.28 -8.52
N VAL A 181 -8.60 9.15 -7.97
CA VAL A 181 -9.98 9.33 -8.43
C VAL A 181 -10.00 9.83 -9.88
N GLN A 182 -9.18 10.83 -10.22
CA GLN A 182 -9.07 11.36 -11.58
C GLN A 182 -8.51 10.33 -12.58
N GLU A 183 -7.55 9.51 -12.14
CA GLU A 183 -7.02 8.41 -12.95
C GLU A 183 -8.09 7.34 -13.21
N PHE A 184 -8.86 6.98 -12.18
CA PHE A 184 -9.98 6.06 -12.30
C PHE A 184 -11.12 6.61 -13.16
N GLU A 185 -11.49 7.88 -13.02
CA GLU A 185 -12.45 8.57 -13.92
C GLU A 185 -12.03 8.41 -15.38
N ARG A 186 -10.75 8.62 -15.69
CA ARG A 186 -10.22 8.47 -17.05
C ARG A 186 -10.24 7.03 -17.52
N HIS A 187 -9.86 6.08 -16.66
CA HIS A 187 -9.90 4.65 -16.95
C HIS A 187 -11.33 4.20 -17.27
N LEU A 188 -12.30 4.56 -16.42
CA LEU A 188 -13.70 4.25 -16.59
C LEU A 188 -14.25 4.85 -17.89
N ALA A 189 -13.93 6.11 -18.21
CA ALA A 189 -14.34 6.74 -19.47
C ALA A 189 -13.87 5.93 -20.68
N GLN A 190 -12.62 5.47 -20.67
CA GLN A 190 -12.05 4.68 -21.76
C GLN A 190 -12.72 3.31 -21.88
N GLN A 191 -13.02 2.64 -20.76
CA GLN A 191 -13.74 1.36 -20.78
C GLN A 191 -15.16 1.53 -21.32
N LEU A 192 -15.91 2.52 -20.83
CA LEU A 192 -17.29 2.77 -21.26
C LEU A 192 -17.38 3.12 -22.76
N LEU A 193 -16.43 3.89 -23.28
CA LEU A 193 -16.35 4.18 -24.72
C LEU A 193 -16.01 2.95 -25.57
N ALA A 194 -15.33 1.96 -25.00
CA ALA A 194 -15.00 0.71 -25.65
C ALA A 194 -16.13 -0.34 -25.56
N CYS A 195 -17.08 -0.17 -24.62
CA CYS A 195 -18.25 -1.05 -24.49
C CYS A 195 -19.19 -0.91 -25.70
N SER A 196 -19.35 -1.99 -26.46
CA SER A 196 -20.16 -2.00 -27.69
C SER A 196 -21.60 -2.47 -27.48
N ASP A 197 -21.90 -3.15 -26.37
CA ASP A 197 -23.14 -3.86 -26.10
C ASP A 197 -23.98 -3.24 -24.97
N TYR A 198 -23.62 -2.03 -24.51
CA TYR A 198 -24.25 -1.34 -23.37
C TYR A 198 -24.27 -2.17 -22.07
N ASN A 199 -23.45 -3.22 -21.98
CA ASN A 199 -23.30 -4.01 -20.77
C ASN A 199 -22.18 -3.42 -19.91
N ALA A 200 -22.56 -2.67 -18.88
CA ALA A 200 -21.63 -2.02 -17.95
C ALA A 200 -21.56 -2.71 -16.57
N GLU A 201 -21.95 -3.99 -16.46
CA GLU A 201 -21.97 -4.71 -15.16
C GLU A 201 -20.59 -4.72 -14.47
N ARG A 202 -19.53 -4.87 -15.26
CA ARG A 202 -18.15 -4.87 -14.75
C ARG A 202 -17.76 -3.49 -14.22
N GLU A 203 -18.04 -2.45 -14.98
CA GLU A 203 -17.73 -1.06 -14.65
C GLU A 203 -18.53 -0.58 -13.44
N ILE A 204 -19.80 -0.99 -13.33
CA ILE A 204 -20.63 -0.75 -12.14
C ILE A 204 -19.98 -1.37 -10.90
N LYS A 205 -19.56 -2.64 -10.98
CA LYS A 205 -18.86 -3.32 -9.86
C LYS A 205 -17.57 -2.59 -9.47
N GLN A 206 -16.78 -2.15 -10.44
CA GLN A 206 -15.55 -1.39 -10.17
C GLN A 206 -15.83 -0.05 -9.46
N VAL A 207 -16.86 0.69 -9.88
CA VAL A 207 -17.26 1.94 -9.21
C VAL A 207 -17.70 1.69 -7.76
N GLU A 208 -18.51 0.66 -7.51
CA GLU A 208 -18.95 0.32 -6.15
C GLU A 208 -17.77 -0.06 -5.24
N MET A 209 -16.79 -0.81 -5.76
CA MET A 209 -15.58 -1.14 -5.01
C MET A 209 -14.73 0.11 -4.69
N MET A 210 -14.62 1.04 -5.63
CA MET A 210 -13.91 2.30 -5.42
C MET A 210 -14.61 3.18 -4.38
N LYS A 211 -15.95 3.22 -4.35
CA LYS A 211 -16.71 3.98 -3.35
C LYS A 211 -16.44 3.52 -1.93
N LEU A 212 -16.28 2.22 -1.69
CA LEU A 212 -15.94 1.68 -0.37
C LEU A 212 -14.68 2.30 0.24
N ARG A 213 -13.77 2.80 -0.61
CA ARG A 213 -12.49 3.38 -0.18
C ARG A 213 -12.40 4.88 -0.27
N PHE A 214 -12.89 5.47 -1.36
CA PHE A 214 -12.73 6.90 -1.62
C PHE A 214 -13.95 7.71 -1.19
N GLY A 215 -15.09 7.05 -0.95
CA GLY A 215 -16.38 7.62 -0.56
C GLY A 215 -17.25 7.98 -1.78
N ASP A 216 -18.57 7.98 -1.59
CA ASP A 216 -19.54 8.24 -2.66
C ASP A 216 -19.34 9.59 -3.34
N GLN A 217 -19.07 10.63 -2.55
CA GLN A 217 -18.89 11.99 -3.06
C GLN A 217 -17.72 12.11 -4.05
N ALA A 218 -16.65 11.34 -3.83
CA ALA A 218 -15.49 11.37 -4.73
C ALA A 218 -15.81 10.76 -6.10
N LEU A 219 -16.79 9.86 -6.17
CA LEU A 219 -17.12 9.08 -7.37
C LEU A 219 -18.40 9.55 -8.06
N GLU A 220 -18.97 10.70 -7.67
CA GLU A 220 -20.21 11.24 -8.23
C GLU A 220 -20.17 11.35 -9.76
N LYS A 221 -19.03 11.80 -10.33
CA LYS A 221 -18.87 11.89 -11.79
C LYS A 221 -18.90 10.53 -12.47
N CYS A 222 -18.26 9.53 -11.88
CA CYS A 222 -18.30 8.15 -12.40
C CYS A 222 -19.73 7.60 -12.41
N GLU A 223 -20.55 7.92 -11.40
CA GLU A 223 -21.96 7.54 -11.42
C GLU A 223 -22.76 8.20 -12.54
N VAL A 224 -22.52 9.49 -12.79
CA VAL A 224 -23.19 10.21 -13.88
C VAL A 224 -22.83 9.56 -15.21
N MET A 225 -21.55 9.23 -15.42
CA MET A 225 -21.10 8.53 -16.64
C MET A 225 -21.79 7.16 -16.82
N LEU A 226 -21.98 6.40 -15.74
CA LEU A 226 -22.72 5.13 -15.79
C LEU A 226 -24.22 5.34 -16.08
N LYS A 227 -24.85 6.37 -15.48
CA LYS A 227 -26.27 6.70 -15.72
C LYS A 227 -26.51 7.16 -17.16
N ASP A 228 -25.55 7.84 -17.78
CA ASP A 228 -25.64 8.29 -19.18
C ASP A 228 -25.53 7.12 -20.19
N MET A 229 -25.06 5.95 -19.76
CA MET A 229 -25.01 4.74 -20.58
C MET A 229 -26.28 3.88 -20.49
N ALA A 230 -27.14 4.14 -19.49
CA ALA A 230 -28.35 3.37 -19.22
C ALA A 230 -29.57 3.81 -20.04
#